data_AF-A0A2M7XWE4-F1
#
_entry.id   AF-A0A2M7XWE4-F1
#
_cell.length_a   1.000
_cell.length_b   1.000
_cell.length_c   1.000
_cell.angle_alpha   90.00
_cell.angle_beta   90.00
_cell.angle_gamma   90.00
#
_symmetry.space_group_name_H-M   'P 1'
#
loop_
_entity.id
_entity.type
_entity.pdbx_description
1 polymer ?
#
loop_
_entity_poly.entity_id
_entity_poly.type
_entity_poly.pdbx_seq_one_letter_code
_entity_poly.pdbx_strand_id
1 'polypeptide(L)'
;MISKQILLKKYFQLIAIFFASGTVVFSQIVDESGSLKEFLGGTSNSTAYDNYVSHISEGIADPGYNDYGPTWLDPQTNGFGDFRILPGNGPTLNYWREIFQKMIVQDTIAVAQMIADSSESFHYDFVRFQDTTVNQTYWMLRERLDYSYLDTNLTSDPGDDVIGSFRNGWGLYIFNPAATRNFVVVEVPHPTDDFIAPYNALELFQEIDAWAFMISGAGREVRWTGVGDYVNNSSLADPARNSNTVFEMFHEVLCDSLLTSQPHAPLILHVHSFDNNADHANYKSIVLSGGWDAGYANKPIRDVTGSHLDFVNFTTEYPIYAGEFGFHGALRVDNYYQVHYDGTFNFYGWTGSYALPHTYYLLGPITGVQMNYLRQFVPGWDVYEPWVQIELDEKPQLFDDLNISLDSLYNRPTMPRGYRNFSKILEYYAPFRTAVNNYLTNREMVPDVTPPDSIRNFRATFISDTFMALAWTPVEDTNFKTYKVYYDTGPITQESPVWDFSNDAHLSDMRQSSTVLQNLPELTPLNFRVAATDHYGNESITSDSILNYIPNLEAPDIYHRMLGSYPLENWPPQIMLENTSVIDFDSVWVQVFNSDGTPLGRYDLEPYSWTRWIGT
;
A
#
# COMPACT_ATOMS: atom_id res chain seq x y z
N MET A 1 -6.48 -71.52 43.61
CA MET A 1 -7.26 -70.69 42.65
C MET A 1 -7.01 -69.17 42.76
N ILE A 2 -5.99 -68.68 43.49
CA ILE A 2 -5.76 -67.23 43.69
C ILE A 2 -4.56 -66.68 42.90
N SER A 3 -3.67 -67.51 42.33
CA SER A 3 -2.46 -67.00 41.64
C SER A 3 -2.63 -66.69 40.14
N LYS A 4 -3.64 -67.23 39.45
CA LYS A 4 -3.84 -66.98 38.00
C LYS A 4 -4.58 -65.67 37.68
N GLN A 5 -5.44 -65.15 38.57
CA GLN A 5 -6.15 -63.89 38.35
C GLN A 5 -5.28 -62.64 38.60
N ILE A 6 -4.27 -62.73 39.46
CA ILE A 6 -3.37 -61.61 39.76
C ILE A 6 -2.35 -61.41 38.62
N LEU A 7 -1.89 -62.49 37.97
CA LEU A 7 -1.03 -62.37 36.79
C LEU A 7 -1.78 -61.78 35.59
N LEU A 8 -3.02 -62.20 35.33
CA LEU A 8 -3.80 -61.65 34.21
C LEU A 8 -4.11 -60.15 34.36
N LYS A 9 -4.36 -59.66 35.58
CA LYS A 9 -4.56 -58.22 35.83
C LYS A 9 -3.29 -57.39 35.63
N LYS A 10 -2.10 -57.92 35.96
CA LYS A 10 -0.82 -57.24 35.70
C LYS A 10 -0.47 -57.20 34.21
N TYR A 11 -0.79 -58.25 33.44
CA TYR A 11 -0.63 -58.24 31.98
C TYR A 11 -1.62 -57.30 31.29
N PHE A 12 -2.88 -57.22 31.75
CA PHE A 12 -3.84 -56.24 31.23
C PHE A 12 -3.49 -54.81 31.62
N GLN A 13 -2.91 -54.55 32.79
CA GLN A 13 -2.40 -53.22 33.14
C GLN A 13 -1.12 -52.85 32.38
N LEU A 14 -0.22 -53.80 32.07
CA LEU A 14 0.93 -53.51 31.20
C LEU A 14 0.53 -53.26 29.74
N ILE A 15 -0.48 -53.96 29.22
CA ILE A 15 -1.01 -53.74 27.86
C ILE A 15 -1.84 -52.44 27.82
N ALA A 16 -2.61 -52.12 28.85
CA ALA A 16 -3.35 -50.86 28.93
C ALA A 16 -2.44 -49.63 29.15
N ILE A 17 -1.27 -49.79 29.78
CA ILE A 17 -0.26 -48.73 29.86
C ILE A 17 0.50 -48.57 28.53
N PHE A 18 0.61 -49.62 27.71
CA PHE A 18 1.15 -49.53 26.34
C PHE A 18 0.14 -48.99 25.31
N PHE A 19 -1.17 -49.01 25.61
CA PHE A 19 -2.22 -48.34 24.82
C PHE A 19 -2.61 -46.95 25.37
N ALA A 20 -2.03 -46.54 26.49
CA ALA A 20 -2.17 -45.20 27.08
C ALA A 20 -0.87 -44.37 27.01
N SER A 21 0.19 -44.89 26.38
CA SER A 21 1.10 -44.02 25.64
C SER A 21 0.32 -43.60 24.41
N GLY A 22 -0.41 -42.49 24.52
CA GLY A 22 -0.90 -41.79 23.34
C GLY A 22 0.25 -41.76 22.35
N THR A 23 0.03 -42.30 21.15
CA THR A 23 0.82 -41.88 20.01
C THR A 23 0.73 -40.36 20.04
N VAL A 24 1.78 -39.71 20.54
CA VAL A 24 2.06 -38.34 20.19
C VAL A 24 2.20 -38.44 18.68
N VAL A 25 1.11 -38.18 17.97
CA VAL A 25 1.18 -37.85 16.56
C VAL A 25 1.99 -36.57 16.59
N PHE A 26 3.30 -36.69 16.37
CA PHE A 26 4.10 -35.51 16.14
C PHE A 26 3.42 -34.81 14.98
N SER A 27 3.00 -33.57 15.21
CA SER A 27 2.57 -32.76 14.08
C SER A 27 3.74 -32.72 13.09
N GLN A 28 3.47 -33.18 11.88
CA GLN A 28 4.50 -33.38 10.88
C GLN A 28 4.50 -32.18 9.95
N ILE A 29 5.63 -31.47 9.93
CA ILE A 29 5.98 -30.60 8.82
C ILE A 29 6.18 -31.50 7.60
N VAL A 30 5.46 -31.24 6.53
CA VAL A 30 5.62 -31.99 5.27
C VAL A 30 6.89 -31.51 4.59
N ASP A 31 7.78 -32.43 4.24
CA ASP A 31 9.03 -32.12 3.56
C ASP A 31 8.90 -32.38 2.07
N GLU A 32 9.12 -31.34 1.27
CA GLU A 32 9.10 -31.42 -0.19
C GLU A 32 10.29 -30.71 -0.80
N SER A 33 10.63 -31.08 -2.02
CA SER A 33 11.71 -30.44 -2.77
C SER A 33 11.35 -30.40 -4.25
N GLY A 34 11.69 -29.34 -4.96
CA GLY A 34 11.35 -29.22 -6.38
C GLY A 34 11.75 -27.87 -6.96
N SER A 35 11.12 -27.47 -8.06
CA SER A 35 11.16 -26.08 -8.55
C SER A 35 9.89 -25.39 -8.08
N LEU A 36 9.97 -24.23 -7.43
CA LEU A 36 8.78 -23.51 -7.02
C LEU A 36 7.93 -23.09 -8.22
N LYS A 37 8.56 -22.78 -9.36
CA LYS A 37 7.86 -22.48 -10.62
C LYS A 37 7.06 -23.67 -11.15
N GLU A 38 7.62 -24.87 -11.05
CA GLU A 38 6.92 -26.09 -11.47
C GLU A 38 5.82 -26.49 -10.47
N PHE A 39 6.00 -26.22 -9.17
CA PHE A 39 4.92 -26.39 -8.20
C PHE A 39 3.76 -25.42 -8.47
N LEU A 40 4.05 -24.13 -8.71
CA LEU A 40 3.01 -23.12 -8.92
C LEU A 40 2.26 -23.35 -10.24
N GLY A 41 2.97 -23.71 -11.30
CA GLY A 41 2.45 -23.66 -12.66
C GLY A 41 3.03 -24.69 -13.61
N GLY A 42 3.39 -25.89 -13.18
CA GLY A 42 4.06 -26.86 -14.04
C GLY A 42 3.96 -28.29 -13.51
N THR A 43 5.00 -29.09 -13.72
CA THR A 43 5.01 -30.51 -13.32
C THR A 43 6.08 -30.78 -12.28
N SER A 44 5.69 -31.33 -11.14
CA SER A 44 6.56 -31.64 -10.02
C SER A 44 6.25 -33.02 -9.43
N ASN A 45 7.17 -33.97 -9.63
CA ASN A 45 7.02 -35.36 -9.18
C ASN A 45 7.28 -35.58 -7.68
N SER A 46 7.72 -34.54 -6.97
CA SER A 46 8.20 -34.62 -5.59
C SER A 46 7.38 -33.76 -4.62
N THR A 47 6.24 -33.26 -5.09
CA THR A 47 5.24 -32.52 -4.32
C THR A 47 3.93 -33.32 -4.28
N ALA A 48 3.09 -33.09 -3.28
CA ALA A 48 1.82 -33.80 -3.16
C ALA A 48 0.87 -33.57 -4.36
N TYR A 49 0.95 -32.39 -4.96
CA TYR A 49 0.39 -32.01 -6.23
C TYR A 49 1.30 -30.96 -6.88
N ASP A 50 1.09 -30.66 -8.15
CA ASP A 50 1.77 -29.62 -8.91
C ASP A 50 0.76 -28.69 -9.57
N ASN A 51 1.22 -27.74 -10.36
CA ASN A 51 0.36 -26.77 -11.05
C ASN A 51 -0.71 -26.12 -10.14
N TYR A 52 -0.31 -25.58 -8.99
CA TYR A 52 -1.24 -24.96 -8.02
C TYR A 52 -2.28 -24.03 -8.69
N VAL A 53 -1.88 -23.23 -9.69
CA VAL A 53 -2.77 -22.29 -10.39
C VAL A 53 -3.94 -23.01 -11.06
N SER A 54 -3.72 -24.16 -11.70
CA SER A 54 -4.80 -24.91 -12.35
C SER A 54 -5.76 -25.58 -11.37
N HIS A 55 -5.44 -25.60 -10.07
CA HIS A 55 -6.30 -26.16 -9.02
C HIS A 55 -7.14 -25.09 -8.29
N ILE A 56 -6.94 -23.81 -8.62
CA ILE A 56 -7.68 -22.69 -8.02
C ILE A 56 -9.17 -22.86 -8.26
N SER A 57 -10.00 -22.52 -7.26
CA SER A 57 -11.45 -22.57 -7.44
C SER A 57 -11.88 -21.56 -8.51
N GLU A 58 -12.61 -22.02 -9.51
CA GLU A 58 -12.88 -21.26 -10.73
C GLU A 58 -14.13 -20.39 -10.65
N GLY A 59 -14.04 -19.24 -11.32
CA GLY A 59 -15.13 -18.28 -11.44
C GLY A 59 -16.31 -18.83 -12.25
N ILE A 60 -17.35 -18.00 -12.38
CA ILE A 60 -18.51 -18.35 -13.21
C ILE A 60 -18.21 -17.94 -14.66
N ALA A 61 -18.15 -18.94 -15.54
CA ALA A 61 -17.94 -18.77 -16.97
C ALA A 61 -19.26 -18.41 -17.70
N ASP A 62 -19.69 -17.15 -17.62
CA ASP A 62 -20.93 -16.67 -18.24
C ASP A 62 -20.71 -15.29 -18.90
N PRO A 63 -21.36 -14.97 -20.05
CA PRO A 63 -21.18 -13.66 -20.68
C PRO A 63 -21.55 -12.49 -19.75
N GLY A 64 -20.66 -11.49 -19.67
CA GLY A 64 -20.82 -10.34 -18.77
C GLY A 64 -20.13 -10.50 -17.41
N TYR A 65 -19.44 -11.62 -17.19
CA TYR A 65 -18.51 -11.84 -16.08
C TYR A 65 -17.07 -11.52 -16.53
N ASN A 66 -16.08 -11.74 -15.66
CA ASN A 66 -14.68 -11.41 -15.97
C ASN A 66 -14.12 -12.23 -17.14
N ASP A 67 -13.12 -11.65 -17.81
CA ASP A 67 -12.29 -12.37 -18.78
C ASP A 67 -11.27 -13.22 -18.00
N TYR A 68 -11.02 -14.42 -18.47
CA TYR A 68 -10.07 -15.38 -17.88
C TYR A 68 -8.97 -15.77 -18.90
N GLY A 69 -8.85 -14.98 -19.96
CA GLY A 69 -7.85 -15.18 -21.01
C GLY A 69 -8.31 -16.12 -22.13
N PRO A 70 -7.35 -16.64 -22.92
CA PRO A 70 -7.68 -17.48 -24.07
C PRO A 70 -8.43 -18.75 -23.65
N THR A 71 -9.57 -19.04 -24.29
CA THR A 71 -10.45 -20.19 -23.98
C THR A 71 -9.82 -21.58 -24.13
N TRP A 72 -8.57 -21.67 -24.55
CA TRP A 72 -7.81 -22.91 -24.66
C TRP A 72 -6.67 -23.03 -23.64
N LEU A 73 -6.38 -21.95 -22.92
CA LEU A 73 -5.28 -21.85 -21.97
C LEU A 73 -5.70 -22.43 -20.62
N ASP A 74 -6.81 -21.94 -20.06
CA ASP A 74 -7.40 -22.39 -18.79
C ASP A 74 -8.92 -22.04 -18.76
N PRO A 75 -9.75 -22.70 -19.59
CA PRO A 75 -11.18 -22.41 -19.65
C PRO A 75 -11.89 -22.76 -18.35
N GLN A 76 -12.46 -21.75 -17.70
CA GLN A 76 -13.20 -21.91 -16.44
C GLN A 76 -14.36 -22.92 -16.54
N THR A 77 -14.38 -23.89 -15.63
CA THR A 77 -15.43 -24.89 -15.43
C THR A 77 -16.29 -24.55 -14.21
N ASN A 78 -17.55 -24.18 -14.46
CA ASN A 78 -18.52 -23.86 -13.41
C ASN A 78 -18.63 -25.00 -12.37
N GLY A 79 -18.24 -24.70 -11.13
CA GLY A 79 -18.32 -25.64 -10.00
C GLY A 79 -17.04 -26.46 -9.76
N PHE A 80 -15.94 -26.13 -10.43
CA PHE A 80 -14.62 -26.62 -10.06
C PHE A 80 -14.10 -25.85 -8.84
N GLY A 81 -14.05 -26.54 -7.69
CA GLY A 81 -13.72 -25.93 -6.40
C GLY A 81 -14.88 -25.20 -5.72
N ASP A 82 -14.58 -24.57 -4.59
CA ASP A 82 -15.49 -23.74 -3.79
C ASP A 82 -14.71 -22.67 -3.01
N PHE A 83 -15.42 -21.68 -2.47
CA PHE A 83 -14.92 -20.69 -1.53
C PHE A 83 -15.77 -20.68 -0.25
N ARG A 84 -15.15 -21.00 0.88
CA ARG A 84 -15.82 -21.00 2.19
C ARG A 84 -15.79 -19.60 2.81
N ILE A 85 -16.94 -18.93 2.83
CA ILE A 85 -17.12 -17.62 3.47
C ILE A 85 -16.84 -17.72 4.98
N LEU A 86 -16.01 -16.79 5.47
CA LEU A 86 -15.71 -16.66 6.89
C LEU A 86 -16.47 -15.48 7.50
N PRO A 87 -17.08 -15.66 8.69
CA PRO A 87 -17.68 -14.54 9.41
C PRO A 87 -16.58 -13.63 9.97
N GLY A 88 -16.78 -12.31 9.87
CA GLY A 88 -15.87 -11.32 10.46
C GLY A 88 -15.74 -11.48 11.97
N ASN A 89 -14.51 -11.28 12.47
CA ASN A 89 -14.12 -11.52 13.87
C ASN A 89 -14.44 -12.94 14.39
N GLY A 90 -14.58 -13.91 13.48
CA GLY A 90 -14.87 -15.30 13.81
C GLY A 90 -13.66 -16.04 14.40
N PRO A 91 -13.89 -17.14 15.15
CA PRO A 91 -12.82 -17.93 15.74
C PRO A 91 -11.83 -18.48 14.71
N THR A 92 -12.29 -18.75 13.49
CA THR A 92 -11.44 -19.25 12.40
C THR A 92 -10.40 -18.22 11.95
N LEU A 93 -10.80 -16.96 11.74
CA LEU A 93 -9.87 -15.89 11.35
C LEU A 93 -8.88 -15.59 12.50
N ASN A 94 -9.35 -15.61 13.75
CA ASN A 94 -8.47 -15.45 14.92
C ASN A 94 -7.43 -16.58 15.00
N TYR A 95 -7.81 -17.82 14.71
CA TYR A 95 -6.88 -18.94 14.71
C TYR A 95 -5.85 -18.85 13.57
N TRP A 96 -6.27 -18.40 12.38
CA TRP A 96 -5.36 -18.08 11.28
C TRP A 96 -4.38 -16.95 11.63
N ARG A 97 -4.85 -15.89 12.28
CA ARG A 97 -3.98 -14.82 12.79
C ARG A 97 -2.89 -15.38 13.70
N GLU A 98 -3.26 -16.25 14.64
CA GLU A 98 -2.29 -16.91 15.53
C GLU A 98 -1.30 -17.79 14.75
N ILE A 99 -1.76 -18.57 13.75
CA ILE A 99 -0.90 -19.37 12.87
C ILE A 99 0.14 -18.48 12.19
N PHE A 100 -0.29 -17.37 11.58
CA PHE A 100 0.61 -16.46 10.87
C PHE A 100 1.59 -15.75 11.82
N GLN A 101 1.13 -15.33 13.00
CA GLN A 101 2.01 -14.76 14.02
C GLN A 101 3.11 -15.74 14.43
N LYS A 102 2.78 -17.04 14.58
CA LYS A 102 3.75 -18.10 14.87
C LYS A 102 4.70 -18.36 13.70
N MET A 103 4.20 -18.30 12.47
CA MET A 103 5.01 -18.47 11.27
C MET A 103 6.04 -17.36 11.11
N ILE A 104 5.64 -16.09 11.31
CA ILE A 104 6.54 -14.93 11.24
C ILE A 104 7.69 -15.02 12.25
N VAL A 105 7.39 -15.41 13.50
CA VAL A 105 8.43 -15.59 14.54
C VAL A 105 9.16 -16.95 14.44
N GLN A 106 8.93 -17.69 13.36
CA GLN A 106 9.61 -18.95 13.06
C GLN A 106 9.35 -20.08 14.05
N ASP A 107 8.23 -20.03 14.78
CA ASP A 107 7.77 -21.10 15.68
C ASP A 107 7.08 -22.22 14.87
N THR A 108 7.90 -22.89 14.04
CA THR A 108 7.46 -23.93 13.10
C THR A 108 6.80 -25.13 13.79
N ILE A 109 7.15 -25.40 15.06
CA ILE A 109 6.53 -26.45 15.86
C ILE A 109 5.09 -26.06 16.22
N ALA A 110 4.87 -24.82 16.67
CA ALA A 110 3.53 -24.34 16.97
C ALA A 110 2.66 -24.27 15.70
N VAL A 111 3.20 -23.75 14.59
CA VAL A 111 2.49 -23.73 13.30
C VAL A 111 2.07 -25.13 12.88
N ALA A 112 3.00 -26.08 12.89
CA ALA A 112 2.69 -27.47 12.56
C ALA A 112 1.57 -27.99 13.47
N GLN A 113 1.68 -27.80 14.79
CA GLN A 113 0.66 -28.29 15.73
C GLN A 113 -0.72 -27.69 15.45
N MET A 114 -0.80 -26.38 15.19
CA MET A 114 -2.06 -25.70 14.92
C MET A 114 -2.71 -26.15 13.60
N ILE A 115 -1.91 -26.40 12.56
CA ILE A 115 -2.39 -26.96 11.30
C ILE A 115 -2.87 -28.41 11.46
N ALA A 116 -2.18 -29.21 12.27
CA ALA A 116 -2.63 -30.55 12.60
C ALA A 116 -3.95 -30.54 13.41
N ASP A 117 -4.08 -29.64 14.39
CA ASP A 117 -5.29 -29.52 15.23
C ASP A 117 -6.52 -29.07 14.42
N SER A 118 -6.31 -28.34 13.32
CA SER A 118 -7.34 -27.83 12.42
C SER A 118 -7.49 -28.62 11.11
N SER A 119 -6.79 -29.74 10.93
CA SER A 119 -6.69 -30.43 9.63
C SER A 119 -8.04 -30.85 9.02
N GLU A 120 -9.00 -31.22 9.87
CA GLU A 120 -10.34 -31.64 9.45
C GLU A 120 -11.23 -30.48 8.98
N SER A 121 -10.95 -29.26 9.43
CA SER A 121 -11.75 -28.08 9.10
C SER A 121 -11.06 -27.19 8.08
N PHE A 122 -9.75 -27.01 8.19
CA PHE A 122 -8.99 -26.10 7.33
C PHE A 122 -8.49 -26.82 6.08
N HIS A 123 -8.16 -28.11 6.17
CA HIS A 123 -7.56 -28.88 5.08
C HIS A 123 -6.25 -28.25 4.56
N TYR A 124 -5.40 -27.75 5.45
CA TYR A 124 -4.07 -27.23 5.08
C TYR A 124 -2.95 -28.17 5.49
N ASP A 125 -1.84 -28.08 4.76
CA ASP A 125 -0.54 -28.62 5.16
C ASP A 125 0.43 -27.48 5.46
N PHE A 126 1.30 -27.72 6.45
CA PHE A 126 2.49 -26.90 6.67
C PHE A 126 3.70 -27.60 6.06
N VAL A 127 4.24 -27.01 4.99
CA VAL A 127 5.27 -27.61 4.14
C VAL A 127 6.59 -26.87 4.31
N ARG A 128 7.67 -27.61 4.55
CA ARG A 128 9.03 -27.12 4.31
C ARG A 128 9.43 -27.53 2.90
N PHE A 129 9.54 -26.54 2.02
CA PHE A 129 9.81 -26.76 0.60
C PHE A 129 11.25 -26.33 0.27
N GLN A 130 12.05 -27.25 -0.24
CA GLN A 130 13.37 -26.93 -0.79
C GLN A 130 13.27 -26.65 -2.28
N ASP A 131 13.39 -25.39 -2.68
CA ASP A 131 13.58 -25.05 -4.10
C ASP A 131 15.00 -25.43 -4.52
N THR A 132 15.09 -26.33 -5.49
CA THR A 132 16.33 -26.89 -6.03
C THR A 132 16.92 -26.06 -7.16
N THR A 133 16.16 -25.13 -7.73
CA THR A 133 16.58 -24.23 -8.82
C THR A 133 17.33 -23.01 -8.29
N VAL A 134 16.86 -22.44 -7.18
CA VAL A 134 17.50 -21.30 -6.50
C VAL A 134 18.20 -21.68 -5.19
N ASN A 135 18.15 -22.95 -4.79
CA ASN A 135 18.74 -23.48 -3.55
C ASN A 135 18.24 -22.73 -2.29
N GLN A 136 16.94 -22.42 -2.25
CA GLN A 136 16.27 -21.70 -1.16
C GLN A 136 15.27 -22.62 -0.46
N THR A 137 15.15 -22.50 0.87
CA THR A 137 14.09 -23.19 1.63
C THR A 137 12.96 -22.21 1.92
N TYR A 138 11.73 -22.61 1.60
CA TYR A 138 10.50 -21.88 1.92
C TYR A 138 9.65 -22.65 2.91
N TRP A 139 8.81 -21.94 3.65
CA TRP A 139 7.71 -22.52 4.41
C TRP A 139 6.38 -22.16 3.76
N MET A 140 5.53 -23.15 3.54
CA MET A 140 4.25 -22.94 2.84
C MET A 140 3.10 -23.41 3.71
N LEU A 141 2.05 -22.60 3.74
CA LEU A 141 0.72 -23.02 4.14
C LEU A 141 -0.09 -23.16 2.86
N ARG A 142 -0.37 -24.40 2.47
CA ARG A 142 -1.12 -24.71 1.25
C ARG A 142 -2.36 -25.53 1.58
N GLU A 143 -3.43 -25.30 0.84
CA GLU A 143 -4.63 -26.13 0.93
C GLU A 143 -4.41 -27.49 0.25
N ARG A 144 -5.06 -28.53 0.79
CA ARG A 144 -5.11 -29.89 0.23
C ARG A 144 -6.17 -29.96 -0.86
N LEU A 145 -5.87 -30.68 -1.94
CA LEU A 145 -6.85 -30.93 -2.99
C LEU A 145 -8.01 -31.81 -2.51
N ASP A 146 -9.22 -31.41 -2.90
CA ASP A 146 -10.40 -32.28 -2.89
C ASP A 146 -10.57 -32.91 -4.27
N TYR A 147 -10.14 -34.17 -4.40
CA TYR A 147 -10.18 -34.93 -5.64
C TYR A 147 -11.59 -35.30 -6.14
N SER A 148 -12.66 -34.85 -5.47
CA SER A 148 -14.01 -34.96 -6.01
C SER A 148 -14.32 -33.95 -7.11
N TYR A 149 -13.53 -32.86 -7.19
CA TYR A 149 -13.61 -31.91 -8.29
C TYR A 149 -12.85 -32.42 -9.51
N LEU A 150 -13.43 -32.20 -10.69
CA LEU A 150 -12.83 -32.48 -11.98
C LEU A 150 -13.14 -31.30 -12.88
N ASP A 151 -12.09 -30.69 -13.39
CA ASP A 151 -12.16 -29.77 -14.50
C ASP A 151 -11.72 -30.53 -15.76
N THR A 152 -12.60 -30.55 -16.75
CA THR A 152 -12.33 -31.21 -18.04
C THR A 152 -11.84 -30.23 -19.09
N ASN A 153 -11.47 -29.01 -18.67
CA ASN A 153 -10.99 -27.91 -19.48
C ASN A 153 -11.64 -27.89 -20.87
N LEU A 154 -10.93 -28.40 -21.87
CA LEU A 154 -11.47 -28.69 -23.18
C LEU A 154 -11.80 -30.18 -23.30
N THR A 155 -13.10 -30.51 -23.32
CA THR A 155 -13.62 -31.88 -23.49
C THR A 155 -13.03 -32.72 -24.64
N SER A 156 -12.38 -32.09 -25.63
CA SER A 156 -11.71 -32.76 -26.75
C SER A 156 -10.24 -33.13 -26.51
N ASP A 157 -9.60 -32.65 -25.43
CA ASP A 157 -8.20 -32.90 -25.10
C ASP A 157 -8.02 -33.38 -23.65
N PRO A 158 -8.31 -34.66 -23.33
CA PRO A 158 -8.23 -35.18 -21.97
C PRO A 158 -6.84 -35.10 -21.30
N GLY A 159 -5.82 -34.64 -22.04
CA GLY A 159 -4.50 -34.35 -21.50
C GLY A 159 -4.39 -33.03 -20.74
N ASP A 160 -5.43 -32.18 -20.80
CA ASP A 160 -5.54 -30.93 -20.03
C ASP A 160 -6.53 -31.03 -18.84
N ASP A 161 -7.20 -32.17 -18.64
CA ASP A 161 -8.06 -32.40 -17.47
C ASP A 161 -7.30 -32.20 -16.15
N VAL A 162 -7.90 -31.44 -15.23
CA VAL A 162 -7.38 -31.21 -13.88
C VAL A 162 -8.24 -31.95 -12.85
N ILE A 163 -7.59 -32.79 -12.05
CA ILE A 163 -8.26 -33.57 -11.01
C ILE A 163 -7.92 -32.99 -9.64
N GLY A 164 -8.95 -32.54 -8.93
CA GLY A 164 -8.87 -31.93 -7.61
C GLY A 164 -8.86 -30.41 -7.66
N SER A 165 -9.55 -29.79 -6.70
CA SER A 165 -9.58 -28.33 -6.52
C SER A 165 -9.69 -28.00 -5.03
N PHE A 166 -9.72 -26.71 -4.69
CA PHE A 166 -9.82 -26.24 -3.31
C PHE A 166 -11.27 -26.19 -2.84
N ARG A 167 -11.51 -26.68 -1.63
CA ARG A 167 -12.85 -26.68 -1.01
C ARG A 167 -13.12 -25.39 -0.24
N ASN A 168 -12.09 -24.84 0.38
CA ASN A 168 -12.17 -23.59 1.11
C ASN A 168 -11.78 -22.41 0.23
N GLY A 169 -10.89 -22.62 -0.75
CA GLY A 169 -10.47 -21.58 -1.69
C GLY A 169 -9.71 -20.43 -1.02
N TRP A 170 -9.01 -20.73 0.08
CA TRP A 170 -8.43 -19.68 0.93
C TRP A 170 -7.03 -19.23 0.54
N GLY A 171 -6.37 -19.92 -0.38
CA GLY A 171 -5.10 -19.49 -0.99
C GLY A 171 -3.87 -20.26 -0.58
N LEU A 172 -2.73 -19.72 -0.99
CA LEU A 172 -1.40 -20.25 -0.73
C LEU A 172 -0.54 -19.13 -0.16
N TYR A 173 0.16 -19.46 0.92
CA TYR A 173 1.00 -18.51 1.66
C TYR A 173 2.40 -19.09 1.78
N ILE A 174 3.38 -18.38 1.19
CA ILE A 174 4.79 -18.80 1.15
C ILE A 174 5.61 -17.79 1.93
N PHE A 175 6.43 -18.28 2.84
CA PHE A 175 7.37 -17.51 3.63
C PHE A 175 8.80 -17.92 3.32
N ASN A 176 9.67 -16.95 3.11
CA ASN A 176 11.08 -17.11 2.90
C ASN A 176 11.85 -16.73 4.19
N PRO A 177 12.16 -17.71 5.07
CA PRO A 177 12.77 -17.43 6.37
C PRO A 177 14.19 -16.86 6.28
N ALA A 178 14.83 -16.93 5.11
CA ALA A 178 16.18 -16.43 4.86
C ALA A 178 16.23 -15.33 3.78
N ALA A 179 15.09 -14.67 3.50
CA ALA A 179 15.02 -13.54 2.58
C ALA A 179 16.00 -12.42 2.98
N THR A 180 16.78 -11.92 2.02
CA THR A 180 17.54 -10.67 2.21
C THR A 180 16.61 -9.48 2.28
N ARG A 181 15.45 -9.53 1.60
CA ARG A 181 14.45 -8.47 1.57
C ARG A 181 13.27 -8.81 2.44
N ASN A 182 13.55 -8.99 3.73
CA ASN A 182 12.58 -9.35 4.78
C ASN A 182 11.50 -8.28 5.07
N PHE A 183 11.36 -7.27 4.22
CA PHE A 183 10.39 -6.17 4.30
C PHE A 183 9.50 -6.07 3.06
N VAL A 184 9.73 -6.94 2.05
CA VAL A 184 8.97 -6.96 0.79
C VAL A 184 8.02 -8.15 0.78
N VAL A 185 6.78 -7.90 0.40
CA VAL A 185 5.73 -8.91 0.23
C VAL A 185 5.16 -8.78 -1.18
N VAL A 186 4.91 -9.92 -1.83
CA VAL A 186 4.27 -9.97 -3.15
C VAL A 186 2.89 -10.63 -3.03
N GLU A 187 1.87 -9.97 -3.58
CA GLU A 187 0.48 -10.37 -3.44
C GLU A 187 -0.20 -10.55 -4.80
N VAL A 188 -0.98 -11.62 -4.96
CA VAL A 188 -1.78 -11.92 -6.15
C VAL A 188 -3.23 -12.18 -5.74
N PRO A 189 -4.08 -11.15 -5.71
CA PRO A 189 -5.44 -11.26 -5.19
C PRO A 189 -6.40 -11.99 -6.15
N HIS A 190 -6.15 -11.94 -7.46
CA HIS A 190 -7.11 -12.38 -8.48
C HIS A 190 -6.47 -13.30 -9.53
N PRO A 191 -5.99 -14.48 -9.13
CA PRO A 191 -5.11 -15.30 -9.96
C PRO A 191 -5.76 -15.91 -11.22
N THR A 192 -7.08 -16.03 -11.27
CA THR A 192 -7.84 -16.54 -12.43
C THR A 192 -8.21 -15.42 -13.40
N ASP A 193 -8.65 -14.29 -12.86
CA ASP A 193 -9.07 -13.12 -13.62
C ASP A 193 -7.86 -12.39 -14.20
N ASP A 194 -6.81 -12.28 -13.41
CA ASP A 194 -5.56 -11.62 -13.75
C ASP A 194 -4.52 -12.68 -14.14
N PHE A 195 -4.82 -13.45 -15.19
CA PHE A 195 -4.23 -14.79 -15.41
C PHE A 195 -2.71 -14.80 -15.69
N ILE A 196 -2.10 -13.66 -16.02
CA ILE A 196 -0.63 -13.55 -16.14
C ILE A 196 0.06 -13.15 -14.83
N ALA A 197 -0.69 -12.63 -13.85
CA ALA A 197 -0.17 -12.11 -12.59
C ALA A 197 0.51 -13.19 -11.73
N PRO A 198 -0.02 -14.42 -11.54
CA PRO A 198 0.62 -15.45 -10.73
C PRO A 198 2.08 -15.72 -11.14
N TYR A 199 2.34 -15.77 -12.44
CA TYR A 199 3.65 -16.11 -12.99
C TYR A 199 4.62 -14.94 -12.90
N ASN A 200 4.19 -13.72 -13.24
CA ASN A 200 5.03 -12.52 -13.12
C ASN A 200 5.37 -12.22 -11.65
N ALA A 201 4.39 -12.39 -10.75
CA ALA A 201 4.56 -12.18 -9.32
C ALA A 201 5.50 -13.22 -8.70
N LEU A 202 5.45 -14.49 -9.13
CA LEU A 202 6.40 -15.49 -8.66
C LEU A 202 7.83 -15.19 -9.12
N GLU A 203 8.03 -14.81 -10.38
CA GLU A 203 9.35 -14.37 -10.87
C GLU A 203 9.85 -13.19 -10.03
N LEU A 204 8.99 -12.19 -9.79
CA LEU A 204 9.33 -11.04 -8.98
C LEU A 204 9.72 -11.43 -7.55
N PHE A 205 8.94 -12.29 -6.88
CA PHE A 205 9.22 -12.79 -5.54
C PHE A 205 10.60 -13.48 -5.43
N GLN A 206 10.94 -14.33 -6.40
CA GLN A 206 12.22 -15.05 -6.41
C GLN A 206 13.40 -14.15 -6.81
N GLU A 207 13.23 -13.30 -7.83
CA GLU A 207 14.29 -12.41 -8.34
C GLU A 207 14.70 -11.36 -7.32
N ILE A 208 13.75 -10.84 -6.52
CA ILE A 208 14.03 -9.85 -5.49
C ILE A 208 14.31 -10.47 -4.11
N ASP A 209 14.28 -11.79 -3.98
CA ASP A 209 14.42 -12.52 -2.70
C ASP A 209 13.52 -11.94 -1.59
N ALA A 210 12.23 -11.77 -1.93
CA ALA A 210 11.22 -11.20 -1.05
C ALA A 210 10.90 -12.12 0.13
N TRP A 211 10.28 -11.53 1.17
CA TRP A 211 10.01 -12.21 2.43
C TRP A 211 8.82 -13.15 2.35
N ALA A 212 7.76 -12.73 1.68
CA ALA A 212 6.53 -13.49 1.59
C ALA A 212 5.87 -13.33 0.21
N PHE A 213 5.17 -14.39 -0.18
CA PHE A 213 4.32 -14.42 -1.36
C PHE A 213 2.96 -14.99 -0.96
N MET A 214 1.89 -14.36 -1.44
CA MET A 214 0.53 -14.83 -1.21
C MET A 214 -0.33 -14.72 -2.47
N ILE A 215 -1.12 -15.75 -2.70
CA ILE A 215 -2.01 -15.86 -3.85
C ILE A 215 -3.38 -16.38 -3.38
N SER A 216 -4.46 -15.78 -3.89
CA SER A 216 -5.82 -16.24 -3.58
C SER A 216 -6.03 -17.69 -4.04
N GLY A 217 -6.96 -18.40 -3.40
CA GLY A 217 -7.32 -19.77 -3.73
C GLY A 217 -8.61 -19.88 -4.55
N ALA A 218 -9.17 -18.75 -4.95
CA ALA A 218 -10.44 -18.66 -5.65
C ALA A 218 -10.46 -17.42 -6.57
N GLY A 219 -11.12 -17.57 -7.72
CA GLY A 219 -11.51 -16.46 -8.59
C GLY A 219 -12.61 -15.60 -7.97
N ARG A 220 -12.80 -14.37 -8.48
CA ARG A 220 -13.71 -13.39 -7.87
C ARG A 220 -15.16 -13.90 -7.83
N GLU A 221 -15.59 -14.68 -8.80
CA GLU A 221 -17.01 -15.05 -8.97
C GLU A 221 -17.43 -16.37 -8.36
N VAL A 222 -16.47 -17.14 -7.82
CA VAL A 222 -16.73 -18.41 -7.12
C VAL A 222 -17.83 -18.24 -6.07
N ARG A 223 -17.81 -17.11 -5.36
CA ARG A 223 -18.88 -16.68 -4.45
C ARG A 223 -19.12 -15.18 -4.57
N TRP A 224 -20.37 -14.81 -4.80
CA TRP A 224 -20.85 -13.44 -4.84
C TRP A 224 -22.28 -13.37 -4.27
N THR A 225 -22.85 -12.17 -4.13
CA THR A 225 -24.15 -11.99 -3.45
C THR A 225 -25.34 -12.67 -4.15
N GLY A 226 -25.25 -12.94 -5.46
CA GLY A 226 -26.34 -13.49 -6.27
C GLY A 226 -27.51 -12.51 -6.47
N VAL A 227 -27.29 -11.21 -6.23
CA VAL A 227 -28.33 -10.17 -6.31
C VAL A 227 -28.00 -9.19 -7.43
N GLY A 228 -28.88 -9.11 -8.43
CA GLY A 228 -28.71 -8.24 -9.59
C GLY A 228 -27.72 -8.81 -10.61
N ASP A 229 -27.15 -7.93 -11.43
CA ASP A 229 -26.05 -8.29 -12.33
C ASP A 229 -24.73 -8.34 -11.55
N TYR A 230 -23.80 -9.19 -12.00
CA TYR A 230 -22.48 -9.26 -11.39
C TYR A 230 -21.72 -7.94 -11.58
N VAL A 231 -21.06 -7.51 -10.51
CA VAL A 231 -20.11 -6.40 -10.48
C VAL A 231 -19.02 -6.79 -9.49
N ASN A 232 -17.78 -6.35 -9.67
CA ASN A 232 -16.69 -6.77 -8.78
C ASN A 232 -16.99 -6.52 -7.29
N ASN A 233 -17.73 -5.45 -6.96
CA ASN A 233 -18.15 -5.14 -5.59
C ASN A 233 -19.21 -6.08 -4.99
N SER A 234 -19.80 -6.99 -5.78
CA SER A 234 -20.71 -8.02 -5.29
C SER A 234 -19.99 -9.33 -4.96
N SER A 235 -18.69 -9.45 -5.27
CA SER A 235 -17.89 -10.62 -4.90
C SER A 235 -17.73 -10.76 -3.38
N LEU A 236 -17.84 -12.00 -2.91
CA LEU A 236 -17.56 -12.41 -1.54
C LEU A 236 -16.24 -13.19 -1.44
N ALA A 237 -15.71 -13.68 -2.56
CA ALA A 237 -14.43 -14.39 -2.66
C ALA A 237 -13.24 -13.45 -2.93
N ASP A 238 -13.49 -12.24 -3.43
CA ASP A 238 -12.47 -11.25 -3.75
C ASP A 238 -11.78 -10.69 -2.48
N PRO A 239 -10.49 -10.99 -2.24
CA PRO A 239 -9.79 -10.51 -1.06
C PRO A 239 -9.46 -9.01 -1.11
N ALA A 240 -9.43 -8.39 -2.29
CA ALA A 240 -9.23 -6.95 -2.44
C ALA A 240 -10.47 -6.14 -2.04
N ARG A 241 -11.63 -6.79 -1.88
CA ARG A 241 -12.91 -6.14 -1.53
C ARG A 241 -13.56 -6.70 -0.25
N ASN A 242 -13.15 -7.88 0.20
CA ASN A 242 -13.64 -8.52 1.41
C ASN A 242 -12.53 -8.68 2.46
N SER A 243 -12.69 -7.99 3.60
CA SER A 243 -11.74 -8.09 4.72
C SER A 243 -11.86 -9.36 5.55
N ASN A 244 -12.92 -10.15 5.36
CA ASN A 244 -13.13 -11.39 6.12
C ASN A 244 -12.53 -12.59 5.39
N THR A 245 -11.24 -12.50 5.03
CA THR A 245 -10.50 -13.53 4.29
C THR A 245 -9.24 -13.93 5.03
N VAL A 246 -8.75 -15.15 4.79
CA VAL A 246 -7.43 -15.57 5.28
C VAL A 246 -6.33 -14.75 4.62
N PHE A 247 -6.55 -14.32 3.37
CA PHE A 247 -5.67 -13.43 2.62
C PHE A 247 -5.43 -12.13 3.38
N GLU A 248 -6.50 -11.44 3.78
CA GLU A 248 -6.38 -10.22 4.58
C GLU A 248 -5.71 -10.47 5.93
N MET A 249 -6.02 -11.57 6.62
CA MET A 249 -5.34 -11.87 7.88
C MET A 249 -3.84 -12.04 7.73
N PHE A 250 -3.37 -12.63 6.63
CA PHE A 250 -1.94 -12.74 6.40
C PHE A 250 -1.31 -11.37 6.09
N HIS A 251 -1.96 -10.57 5.25
CA HIS A 251 -1.57 -9.19 4.96
C HIS A 251 -1.40 -8.37 6.24
N GLU A 252 -2.44 -8.31 7.09
CA GLU A 252 -2.40 -7.53 8.33
C GLU A 252 -1.27 -7.98 9.25
N VAL A 253 -1.12 -9.30 9.45
CA VAL A 253 -0.10 -9.86 10.36
C VAL A 253 1.32 -9.58 9.87
N LEU A 254 1.56 -9.63 8.56
CA LEU A 254 2.83 -9.24 7.96
C LEU A 254 3.08 -7.74 8.14
N CYS A 255 2.12 -6.90 7.76
CA CYS A 255 2.22 -5.44 7.86
C CYS A 255 2.48 -4.99 9.30
N ASP A 256 1.71 -5.48 10.28
CA ASP A 256 1.91 -5.21 11.71
C ASP A 256 3.33 -5.53 12.18
N SER A 257 3.90 -6.63 11.68
CA SER A 257 5.27 -7.03 12.03
C SER A 257 6.36 -6.15 11.42
N LEU A 258 6.03 -5.42 10.35
CA LEU A 258 6.99 -4.66 9.53
C LEU A 258 6.95 -3.14 9.73
N LEU A 259 5.80 -2.56 10.09
CA LEU A 259 5.58 -1.10 10.15
C LEU A 259 6.61 -0.30 10.97
N THR A 260 7.29 -0.95 11.91
CA THR A 260 8.33 -0.32 12.75
C THR A 260 9.69 -1.01 12.67
N SER A 261 9.84 -1.97 11.76
CA SER A 261 11.05 -2.78 11.63
C SER A 261 12.23 -1.99 11.08
N GLN A 262 11.98 -1.09 10.13
CA GLN A 262 12.97 -0.24 9.47
C GLN A 262 12.28 0.86 8.63
N PRO A 263 13.01 1.91 8.20
CA PRO A 263 12.49 2.91 7.26
C PRO A 263 11.89 2.25 6.01
N HIS A 264 10.79 2.78 5.50
CA HIS A 264 10.14 2.31 4.25
C HIS A 264 9.73 0.83 4.28
N ALA A 265 9.33 0.32 5.43
CA ALA A 265 8.73 -1.00 5.57
C ALA A 265 7.28 -0.88 6.10
N PRO A 266 6.36 -1.74 5.64
CA PRO A 266 6.52 -2.76 4.58
C PRO A 266 6.59 -2.16 3.16
N LEU A 267 7.02 -2.98 2.20
CA LEU A 267 6.76 -2.79 0.77
C LEU A 267 5.87 -3.93 0.27
N ILE A 268 4.63 -3.61 -0.08
CA ILE A 268 3.68 -4.54 -0.66
C ILE A 268 3.59 -4.30 -2.16
N LEU A 269 3.91 -5.33 -2.94
CA LEU A 269 3.79 -5.35 -4.39
C LEU A 269 2.53 -6.15 -4.74
N HIS A 270 1.45 -5.44 -5.05
CA HIS A 270 0.12 -6.02 -5.28
C HIS A 270 -0.10 -6.15 -6.79
N VAL A 271 0.06 -7.37 -7.29
CA VAL A 271 0.23 -7.65 -8.72
C VAL A 271 -1.09 -8.13 -9.33
N HIS A 272 -1.47 -7.45 -10.40
CA HIS A 272 -2.64 -7.66 -11.23
C HIS A 272 -2.26 -7.69 -12.71
N SER A 273 -3.25 -7.99 -13.53
CA SER A 273 -3.22 -7.80 -14.97
C SER A 273 -4.55 -7.28 -15.46
N PHE A 274 -4.55 -6.71 -16.66
CA PHE A 274 -5.75 -6.19 -17.30
C PHE A 274 -5.88 -6.72 -18.73
N ASP A 275 -7.14 -6.86 -19.13
CA ASP A 275 -7.51 -7.45 -20.40
C ASP A 275 -7.17 -6.54 -21.59
N ASN A 276 -6.76 -7.18 -22.69
CA ASN A 276 -6.58 -6.49 -23.96
C ASN A 276 -7.94 -6.33 -24.67
N ASN A 277 -8.72 -5.36 -24.20
CA ASN A 277 -10.02 -5.02 -24.73
C ASN A 277 -10.07 -3.57 -25.25
N ALA A 278 -11.23 -3.14 -25.75
CA ALA A 278 -11.41 -1.79 -26.28
C ALA A 278 -11.35 -0.68 -25.20
N ASP A 279 -11.65 -1.00 -23.94
CA ASP A 279 -11.63 -0.06 -22.82
C ASP A 279 -10.19 0.26 -22.38
N HIS A 280 -9.25 -0.67 -22.60
CA HIS A 280 -7.81 -0.51 -22.35
C HIS A 280 -7.01 -0.20 -23.61
N ALA A 281 -7.68 0.13 -24.72
CA ALA A 281 -7.01 0.52 -25.95
C ALA A 281 -6.09 1.73 -25.70
N ASN A 282 -4.83 1.60 -26.12
CA ASN A 282 -3.74 2.59 -25.96
C ASN A 282 -3.14 2.71 -24.54
N TYR A 283 -3.52 1.85 -23.59
CA TYR A 283 -2.79 1.77 -22.33
C TYR A 283 -1.35 1.33 -22.57
N LYS A 284 -0.47 1.73 -21.66
CA LYS A 284 0.91 1.25 -21.67
C LYS A 284 0.98 -0.07 -20.93
N SER A 285 2.03 -0.81 -21.20
CA SER A 285 2.15 -2.21 -20.78
C SER A 285 2.16 -2.43 -19.27
N ILE A 286 2.51 -1.40 -18.51
CA ILE A 286 2.49 -1.40 -17.04
C ILE A 286 1.78 -0.15 -16.56
N VAL A 287 0.76 -0.34 -15.73
CA VAL A 287 0.14 0.74 -14.96
C VAL A 287 0.58 0.63 -13.49
N LEU A 288 1.09 1.72 -12.93
CA LEU A 288 1.50 1.81 -11.52
C LEU A 288 0.67 2.85 -10.76
N SER A 289 0.23 2.53 -9.55
CA SER A 289 -0.36 3.48 -8.61
C SER A 289 -0.07 3.09 -7.16
N GLY A 290 -0.15 4.06 -6.24
CA GLY A 290 -0.18 3.78 -4.80
C GLY A 290 -1.60 3.57 -4.27
N GLY A 291 -2.62 3.53 -5.14
CA GLY A 291 -4.02 3.60 -4.76
C GLY A 291 -4.82 4.68 -5.50
N TRP A 292 -6.15 4.61 -5.39
CA TRP A 292 -7.08 5.63 -5.92
C TRP A 292 -6.85 7.03 -5.32
N ASP A 293 -6.47 7.09 -4.04
CA ASP A 293 -6.21 8.33 -3.30
C ASP A 293 -4.77 8.83 -3.43
N ALA A 294 -3.87 7.98 -3.92
CA ALA A 294 -2.44 8.22 -4.02
C ALA A 294 -2.06 9.04 -5.27
N GLY A 295 -2.76 10.16 -5.47
CA GLY A 295 -2.48 11.10 -6.56
C GLY A 295 -1.05 11.64 -6.50
N TYR A 296 -0.32 11.49 -5.39
CA TYR A 296 1.05 11.94 -5.27
C TYR A 296 2.10 10.98 -5.81
N ALA A 297 1.79 9.70 -6.09
CA ALA A 297 2.76 8.64 -6.39
C ALA A 297 4.16 8.93 -5.83
N ASN A 298 4.42 8.43 -4.64
CA ASN A 298 5.73 8.56 -4.02
C ASN A 298 6.59 7.32 -4.27
N LYS A 299 7.78 7.25 -3.67
CA LYS A 299 8.65 6.08 -3.85
C LYS A 299 7.95 4.83 -3.33
N PRO A 300 8.11 3.66 -3.95
CA PRO A 300 9.09 3.39 -5.00
C PRO A 300 8.59 3.67 -6.42
N ILE A 301 7.36 4.16 -6.60
CA ILE A 301 6.76 4.41 -7.92
C ILE A 301 7.41 5.63 -8.59
N ARG A 302 7.54 6.72 -7.83
CA ARG A 302 8.14 7.98 -8.28
C ARG A 302 8.85 8.69 -7.12
N ASP A 303 10.10 9.08 -7.36
CA ASP A 303 10.82 9.97 -6.47
C ASP A 303 10.66 11.41 -6.96
N VAL A 304 9.91 12.20 -6.21
CA VAL A 304 9.63 13.60 -6.54
C VAL A 304 10.85 14.51 -6.40
N THR A 305 11.92 14.04 -5.76
CA THR A 305 13.18 14.78 -5.62
C THR A 305 14.03 14.73 -6.90
N GLY A 306 15.05 15.57 -6.98
CA GLY A 306 16.06 15.51 -8.04
C GLY A 306 16.93 14.23 -8.07
N SER A 307 16.73 13.28 -7.14
CA SER A 307 17.51 12.03 -7.08
C SER A 307 16.96 10.93 -7.98
N HIS A 308 15.66 10.99 -8.30
CA HIS A 308 14.99 10.05 -9.22
C HIS A 308 15.16 8.57 -8.83
N LEU A 309 15.14 8.27 -7.52
CA LEU A 309 15.30 6.91 -7.00
C LEU A 309 13.97 6.17 -7.02
N ASP A 310 13.50 5.73 -8.19
CA ASP A 310 12.20 5.05 -8.36
C ASP A 310 12.19 3.99 -9.47
N PHE A 311 11.21 3.08 -9.45
CA PHE A 311 11.10 1.97 -10.38
C PHE A 311 11.21 2.39 -11.85
N VAL A 312 10.59 3.51 -12.22
CA VAL A 312 10.58 3.98 -13.60
C VAL A 312 11.99 4.44 -14.01
N ASN A 313 12.65 5.25 -13.18
CA ASN A 313 14.01 5.75 -13.45
C ASN A 313 15.11 4.68 -13.27
N PHE A 314 14.84 3.59 -12.55
CA PHE A 314 15.70 2.40 -12.51
C PHE A 314 15.53 1.48 -13.73
N THR A 315 14.55 1.74 -14.60
CA THR A 315 14.39 1.01 -15.86
C THR A 315 15.33 1.56 -16.92
N THR A 316 15.83 0.69 -17.81
CA THR A 316 16.58 1.15 -18.99
C THR A 316 15.70 2.01 -19.92
N GLU A 317 16.26 3.04 -20.53
CA GLU A 317 15.53 3.98 -21.41
C GLU A 317 14.73 3.29 -22.51
N TYR A 318 15.25 2.18 -23.04
CA TYR A 318 14.56 1.29 -23.96
C TYR A 318 14.38 -0.09 -23.32
N PRO A 319 13.26 -0.33 -22.60
CA PRO A 319 13.00 -1.63 -21.96
C PRO A 319 12.96 -2.78 -22.96
N ILE A 320 12.46 -2.53 -24.18
CA ILE A 320 12.43 -3.50 -25.28
C ILE A 320 13.28 -2.95 -26.43
N TYR A 321 14.34 -3.67 -26.78
CA TYR A 321 15.26 -3.26 -27.84
C TYR A 321 14.64 -3.45 -29.23
N ALA A 322 15.20 -2.74 -30.21
CA ALA A 322 14.76 -2.87 -31.60
C ALA A 322 14.97 -4.31 -32.10
N GLY A 323 13.92 -4.91 -32.64
CA GLY A 323 13.98 -6.27 -33.19
C GLY A 323 13.68 -7.40 -32.20
N GLU A 324 13.50 -7.10 -30.91
CA GLU A 324 13.07 -8.12 -29.94
C GLU A 324 11.63 -8.55 -30.21
N PHE A 325 11.29 -9.83 -30.05
CA PHE A 325 9.95 -10.36 -30.35
C PHE A 325 9.41 -10.18 -31.81
N GLY A 326 10.06 -9.40 -32.67
CA GLY A 326 9.62 -9.14 -34.05
C GLY A 326 10.24 -7.87 -34.65
N PHE A 327 9.80 -7.49 -35.85
CA PHE A 327 10.34 -6.31 -36.55
C PHE A 327 9.66 -5.03 -36.08
N HIS A 328 10.28 -4.33 -35.13
CA HIS A 328 9.86 -3.02 -34.63
C HIS A 328 11.07 -2.15 -34.21
N GLY A 329 10.86 -0.85 -34.02
CA GLY A 329 11.84 0.05 -33.41
C GLY A 329 11.83 -0.08 -31.89
N ALA A 330 12.93 0.28 -31.20
CA ALA A 330 13.02 0.15 -29.74
C ALA A 330 11.84 0.83 -29.01
N LEU A 331 11.25 0.13 -28.04
CA LEU A 331 10.19 0.66 -27.19
C LEU A 331 10.83 1.49 -26.08
N ARG A 332 10.49 2.77 -26.01
CA ARG A 332 11.01 3.67 -24.97
C ARG A 332 10.14 3.59 -23.71
N VAL A 333 10.72 3.89 -22.55
CA VAL A 333 10.10 3.81 -21.23
C VAL A 333 8.75 4.54 -21.07
N ASP A 334 8.54 5.68 -21.74
CA ASP A 334 7.28 6.44 -21.76
C ASP A 334 6.19 5.80 -22.66
N ASN A 335 6.53 4.74 -23.38
CA ASN A 335 5.58 3.85 -24.05
C ASN A 335 5.47 2.48 -23.36
N TYR A 336 6.19 2.28 -22.25
CA TYR A 336 6.17 1.05 -21.47
C TYR A 336 5.40 1.23 -20.16
N TYR A 337 5.58 2.37 -19.49
CA TYR A 337 4.88 2.72 -18.26
C TYR A 337 3.77 3.74 -18.47
N GLN A 338 2.75 3.63 -17.62
CA GLN A 338 1.77 4.66 -17.33
C GLN A 338 1.54 4.69 -15.81
N VAL A 339 1.38 5.88 -15.23
CA VAL A 339 1.42 6.05 -13.77
C VAL A 339 0.34 7.01 -13.29
N HIS A 340 -0.24 6.77 -12.13
CA HIS A 340 -1.12 7.73 -11.46
C HIS A 340 -0.31 8.71 -10.61
N TYR A 341 -0.32 10.00 -10.93
CA TYR A 341 0.53 10.99 -10.25
C TYR A 341 0.06 12.44 -10.46
N ASP A 342 0.51 13.37 -9.62
CA ASP A 342 0.20 14.80 -9.72
C ASP A 342 1.36 15.59 -10.31
N GLY A 343 1.08 16.74 -10.92
CA GLY A 343 2.13 17.61 -11.43
C GLY A 343 2.90 16.99 -12.60
N THR A 344 4.22 16.85 -12.45
CA THR A 344 5.12 16.35 -13.51
C THR A 344 5.85 15.10 -13.04
N PHE A 345 5.90 14.10 -13.90
CA PHE A 345 6.75 12.93 -13.72
C PHE A 345 7.49 12.65 -15.02
N ASN A 346 8.81 12.71 -14.97
CA ASN A 346 9.66 12.42 -16.12
C ASN A 346 10.59 11.25 -15.80
N PHE A 347 10.88 10.49 -16.83
CA PHE A 347 12.05 9.63 -16.88
C PHE A 347 13.26 10.45 -17.32
N TYR A 348 14.43 10.18 -16.73
CA TYR A 348 15.68 10.86 -17.06
C TYR A 348 16.66 9.88 -17.71
N GLY A 349 16.68 9.88 -19.04
CA GLY A 349 17.52 9.02 -19.86
C GLY A 349 18.79 9.68 -20.36
N TRP A 350 19.57 8.91 -21.12
CA TRP A 350 20.78 9.39 -21.76
C TRP A 350 20.48 10.28 -22.96
N THR A 351 19.37 10.02 -23.65
CA THR A 351 18.99 10.78 -24.86
C THR A 351 18.03 11.95 -24.60
N GLY A 352 17.52 12.06 -23.37
CA GLY A 352 16.70 13.18 -22.91
C GLY A 352 15.83 12.84 -21.71
N SER A 353 14.92 13.76 -21.38
CA SER A 353 13.88 13.55 -20.38
C SER A 353 12.53 13.36 -21.07
N TYR A 354 11.74 12.41 -20.60
CA TYR A 354 10.45 12.04 -21.19
C TYR A 354 9.35 12.06 -20.14
N ALA A 355 8.28 12.79 -20.39
CA ALA A 355 7.11 12.78 -19.52
C ALA A 355 6.44 11.40 -19.56
N LEU A 356 6.14 10.86 -18.38
CA LEU A 356 5.42 9.61 -18.27
C LEU A 356 3.93 9.85 -18.55
N PRO A 357 3.25 8.95 -19.28
CA PRO A 357 1.79 9.00 -19.40
C PRO A 357 1.11 8.88 -18.05
N HIS A 358 0.09 9.70 -17.82
CA HIS A 358 -0.74 9.64 -16.62
C HIS A 358 -1.94 8.68 -16.80
N THR A 359 -2.39 8.00 -15.74
CA THR A 359 -3.68 7.25 -15.71
C THR A 359 -4.63 7.68 -14.59
N TYR A 360 -5.93 7.58 -14.83
CA TYR A 360 -7.00 7.71 -13.83
C TYR A 360 -7.75 6.41 -13.57
N TYR A 361 -7.28 5.30 -14.15
CA TYR A 361 -7.90 3.98 -14.13
C TYR A 361 -6.86 2.93 -13.74
N LEU A 362 -7.33 1.76 -13.30
CA LEU A 362 -6.49 0.66 -12.78
C LEU A 362 -5.65 1.11 -11.57
N LEU A 363 -6.27 1.87 -10.66
CA LEU A 363 -5.59 2.50 -9.53
C LEU A 363 -5.58 1.68 -8.24
N GLY A 364 -6.21 0.51 -8.23
CA GLY A 364 -6.74 -0.08 -6.99
C GLY A 364 -8.00 0.68 -6.54
N PRO A 365 -9.07 0.00 -6.09
CA PRO A 365 -10.31 0.67 -5.73
C PRO A 365 -10.18 1.44 -4.41
N ILE A 366 -10.98 2.50 -4.22
CA ILE A 366 -11.09 3.20 -2.93
C ILE A 366 -11.51 2.27 -1.78
N THR A 367 -12.14 1.15 -2.11
CA THR A 367 -12.54 0.09 -1.18
C THR A 367 -11.48 -1.01 -1.02
N GLY A 368 -10.29 -0.83 -1.59
CA GLY A 368 -9.19 -1.81 -1.56
C GLY A 368 -8.78 -2.11 -0.13
N VAL A 369 -9.00 -3.34 0.32
CA VAL A 369 -8.88 -3.69 1.75
C VAL A 369 -7.42 -3.56 2.21
N GLN A 370 -6.48 -4.20 1.51
CA GLN A 370 -5.06 -4.22 1.86
C GLN A 370 -4.45 -2.80 1.84
N MET A 371 -4.74 -2.04 0.79
CA MET A 371 -4.32 -0.64 0.68
C MET A 371 -4.84 0.20 1.86
N ASN A 372 -6.14 0.13 2.15
CA ASN A 372 -6.76 0.89 3.23
C ASN A 372 -6.26 0.48 4.61
N TYR A 373 -5.84 -0.77 4.79
CA TYR A 373 -5.20 -1.21 6.03
C TYR A 373 -3.90 -0.42 6.27
N LEU A 374 -2.99 -0.37 5.29
CA LEU A 374 -1.73 0.36 5.41
C LEU A 374 -1.89 1.87 5.51
N ARG A 375 -2.91 2.46 4.86
CA ARG A 375 -3.21 3.90 4.94
C ARG A 375 -3.57 4.38 6.35
N GLN A 376 -3.95 3.48 7.26
CA GLN A 376 -4.17 3.82 8.67
C GLN A 376 -2.87 4.15 9.40
N PHE A 377 -1.72 3.69 8.89
CA PHE A 377 -0.42 3.82 9.54
C PHE A 377 0.54 4.71 8.76
N VAL A 378 0.48 4.67 7.43
CA VAL A 378 1.31 5.48 6.54
C VAL A 378 0.39 6.42 5.76
N PRO A 379 0.35 7.72 6.12
CA PRO A 379 -0.45 8.70 5.41
C PRO A 379 -0.04 8.76 3.92
N GLY A 380 -0.98 9.00 3.01
CA GLY A 380 -0.70 9.16 1.57
C GLY A 380 0.12 10.42 1.20
N TRP A 381 0.61 11.13 2.21
CA TRP A 381 1.46 12.32 2.10
C TRP A 381 2.94 12.01 2.27
N ASP A 382 3.29 10.83 2.81
CA ASP A 382 4.67 10.41 3.00
C ASP A 382 5.39 10.31 1.64
N VAL A 383 6.71 10.48 1.63
CA VAL A 383 7.54 10.33 0.40
C VAL A 383 7.73 8.86 0.01
N TYR A 384 6.99 7.96 0.66
CA TYR A 384 6.99 6.54 0.44
C TYR A 384 5.57 5.95 0.45
N GLU A 385 5.29 5.13 -0.56
CA GLU A 385 4.10 4.29 -0.72
C GLU A 385 4.43 2.87 -0.26
N PRO A 386 3.85 2.40 0.87
CA PRO A 386 4.09 1.04 1.35
C PRO A 386 3.32 -0.01 0.55
N TRP A 387 2.41 0.41 -0.33
CA TRP A 387 1.58 -0.45 -1.15
C TRP A 387 1.59 0.05 -2.59
N VAL A 388 1.93 -0.83 -3.52
CA VAL A 388 2.05 -0.53 -4.95
C VAL A 388 1.13 -1.45 -5.73
N GLN A 389 0.12 -0.87 -6.37
CA GLN A 389 -0.68 -1.52 -7.40
C GLN A 389 0.17 -1.65 -8.67
N ILE A 390 0.28 -2.88 -9.17
CA ILE A 390 0.99 -3.19 -10.42
C ILE A 390 -0.01 -3.87 -11.34
N GLU A 391 -0.24 -3.30 -12.50
CA GLU A 391 -1.21 -3.76 -13.48
C GLU A 391 -0.48 -4.04 -14.79
N LEU A 392 -0.45 -5.31 -15.21
CA LEU A 392 0.28 -5.77 -16.39
C LEU A 392 -0.70 -6.03 -17.55
N ASP A 393 -0.43 -5.46 -18.72
CA ASP A 393 -1.19 -5.76 -19.93
C ASP A 393 -1.05 -7.25 -20.32
N GLU A 394 -2.18 -7.96 -20.44
CA GLU A 394 -2.20 -9.37 -20.84
C GLU A 394 -1.78 -9.57 -22.30
N LYS A 395 -1.83 -8.54 -23.11
CA LYS A 395 -1.23 -8.57 -24.44
C LYS A 395 -0.78 -7.15 -24.80
N PRO A 396 0.46 -6.79 -24.44
CA PRO A 396 1.05 -5.49 -24.72
C PRO A 396 0.80 -5.02 -26.15
N GLN A 397 0.47 -3.74 -26.32
CA GLN A 397 0.24 -3.10 -27.64
C GLN A 397 1.33 -3.44 -28.69
N LEU A 398 2.59 -3.62 -28.26
CA LEU A 398 3.67 -4.08 -29.14
C LEU A 398 3.32 -5.37 -29.89
N PHE A 399 2.70 -6.33 -29.20
CA PHE A 399 2.32 -7.62 -29.76
C PHE A 399 1.09 -7.50 -30.68
N ASP A 400 0.20 -6.55 -30.44
CA ASP A 400 -0.86 -6.21 -31.40
C ASP A 400 -0.29 -5.63 -32.69
N ASP A 401 0.64 -4.68 -32.58
CA ASP A 401 1.29 -4.04 -33.72
C ASP A 401 2.08 -5.06 -34.57
N LEU A 402 2.68 -6.05 -33.91
CA LEU A 402 3.37 -7.18 -34.55
C LEU A 402 2.41 -8.27 -35.06
N ASN A 403 1.11 -8.14 -34.85
CA ASN A 403 0.08 -9.15 -35.16
C ASN A 403 0.40 -10.54 -34.57
N ILE A 404 0.97 -10.57 -33.37
CA ILE A 404 1.22 -11.81 -32.65
C ILE A 404 -0.13 -12.34 -32.13
N SER A 405 -0.47 -13.58 -32.50
CA SER A 405 -1.65 -14.25 -31.99
C SER A 405 -1.46 -14.68 -30.53
N LEU A 406 -2.56 -14.82 -29.80
CA LEU A 406 -2.56 -15.39 -28.45
C LEU A 406 -1.91 -16.78 -28.44
N ASP A 407 -2.17 -17.61 -29.46
CA ASP A 407 -1.55 -18.94 -29.60
C ASP A 407 -0.01 -18.91 -29.64
N SER A 408 0.56 -17.86 -30.25
CA SER A 408 2.02 -17.65 -30.34
C SER A 408 2.58 -17.00 -29.08
N LEU A 409 1.85 -16.04 -28.50
CA LEU A 409 2.23 -15.36 -27.26
C LEU A 409 2.28 -16.34 -26.08
N TYR A 410 1.24 -17.16 -25.94
CA TYR A 410 1.04 -18.10 -24.84
C TYR A 410 1.43 -19.55 -25.18
N ASN A 411 2.19 -19.73 -26.27
CA ASN A 411 2.78 -21.02 -26.67
C ASN A 411 1.79 -22.20 -26.59
N ARG A 412 0.66 -22.10 -27.32
CA ARG A 412 -0.44 -23.07 -27.32
C ARG A 412 -0.06 -24.55 -27.51
N PRO A 413 1.01 -24.92 -28.21
CA PRO A 413 1.39 -26.34 -28.29
C PRO A 413 1.91 -26.95 -26.98
N THR A 414 2.23 -26.13 -25.97
CA THR A 414 2.84 -26.60 -24.72
C THR A 414 1.79 -27.12 -23.75
N MET A 415 2.01 -28.35 -23.29
CA MET A 415 1.20 -29.07 -22.30
C MET A 415 2.11 -29.73 -21.23
N PRO A 416 1.62 -29.91 -19.98
CA PRO A 416 0.38 -29.32 -19.46
C PRO A 416 0.46 -27.79 -19.46
N ARG A 417 -0.71 -27.14 -19.36
CA ARG A 417 -0.85 -25.69 -19.30
C ARG A 417 -0.20 -25.17 -18.03
N GLY A 418 0.65 -24.16 -18.14
CA GLY A 418 1.41 -23.66 -17.00
C GLY A 418 2.45 -22.60 -17.37
N TYR A 419 3.39 -22.28 -16.47
CA TYR A 419 4.34 -21.15 -16.59
C TYR A 419 5.13 -21.13 -17.91
N ARG A 420 5.36 -22.29 -18.54
CA ARG A 420 6.04 -22.39 -19.85
C ARG A 420 5.23 -21.77 -20.98
N ASN A 421 3.91 -21.79 -20.89
CA ASN A 421 3.02 -21.06 -21.80
C ASN A 421 3.29 -19.56 -21.74
N PHE A 422 3.65 -19.04 -20.58
CA PHE A 422 3.85 -17.61 -20.33
C PHE A 422 5.28 -17.12 -20.63
N SER A 423 6.18 -17.97 -21.12
CA SER A 423 7.59 -17.63 -21.33
C SER A 423 7.84 -16.30 -22.06
N LYS A 424 7.08 -16.01 -23.13
CA LYS A 424 7.24 -14.76 -23.90
C LYS A 424 6.76 -13.52 -23.12
N ILE A 425 5.66 -13.61 -22.40
CA ILE A 425 5.15 -12.49 -21.59
C ILE A 425 6.06 -12.25 -20.37
N LEU A 426 6.60 -13.32 -19.78
CA LEU A 426 7.58 -13.22 -18.68
C LEU A 426 8.89 -12.57 -19.12
N GLU A 427 9.35 -12.87 -20.35
CA GLU A 427 10.51 -12.20 -20.96
C GLU A 427 10.23 -10.71 -21.22
N TYR A 428 9.04 -10.39 -21.73
CA TYR A 428 8.62 -9.01 -21.99
C TYR A 428 8.60 -8.12 -20.73
N TYR A 429 8.24 -8.69 -19.57
CA TYR A 429 8.21 -7.98 -18.29
C TYR A 429 9.50 -8.07 -17.46
N ALA A 430 10.52 -8.78 -17.93
CA ALA A 430 11.81 -8.88 -17.26
C ALA A 430 12.50 -7.51 -17.00
N PRO A 431 12.41 -6.50 -17.89
CA PRO A 431 12.97 -5.17 -17.63
C PRO A 431 12.38 -4.50 -16.39
N PHE A 432 11.07 -4.65 -16.15
CA PHE A 432 10.42 -4.09 -14.96
C PHE A 432 10.89 -4.78 -13.68
N ARG A 433 10.92 -6.13 -13.65
CA ARG A 433 11.40 -6.85 -12.47
C ARG A 433 12.87 -6.54 -12.17
N THR A 434 13.68 -6.37 -13.22
CA THR A 434 15.07 -5.89 -13.11
C THR A 434 15.12 -4.50 -12.48
N ALA A 435 14.25 -3.57 -12.89
CA ALA A 435 14.19 -2.22 -12.32
C ALA A 435 13.79 -2.23 -10.83
N VAL A 436 12.81 -3.05 -10.45
CA VAL A 436 12.42 -3.25 -9.04
C VAL A 436 13.61 -3.78 -8.23
N ASN A 437 14.29 -4.82 -8.71
CA ASN A 437 15.46 -5.37 -8.05
C ASN A 437 16.61 -4.34 -7.93
N ASN A 438 16.85 -3.54 -8.97
CA ASN A 438 17.88 -2.50 -8.97
C ASN A 438 17.56 -1.38 -7.96
N TYR A 439 16.29 -0.94 -7.88
CA TYR A 439 15.85 0.02 -6.88
C TYR A 439 16.09 -0.51 -5.46
N LEU A 440 15.67 -1.75 -5.18
CA LEU A 440 15.83 -2.35 -3.85
C LEU A 440 17.32 -2.54 -3.50
N THR A 441 18.12 -2.98 -4.47
CA THR A 441 19.59 -3.07 -4.32
C THR A 441 20.21 -1.72 -4.03
N ASN A 442 19.77 -0.65 -4.70
CA ASN A 442 20.26 0.70 -4.44
C ASN A 442 19.94 1.14 -3.00
N ARG A 443 18.70 0.96 -2.55
CA ARG A 443 18.27 1.26 -1.18
C ARG A 443 19.12 0.52 -0.13
N GLU A 444 19.50 -0.73 -0.39
CA GLU A 444 20.31 -1.54 0.52
C GLU A 444 21.78 -1.13 0.56
N MET A 445 22.31 -0.70 -0.59
CA MET A 445 23.74 -0.44 -0.76
C MET A 445 24.14 1.01 -0.52
N VAL A 446 23.20 1.94 -0.64
CA VAL A 446 23.43 3.39 -0.47
C VAL A 446 22.77 3.86 0.83
N PRO A 447 23.53 3.93 1.94
CA PRO A 447 22.96 4.38 3.21
C PRO A 447 22.61 5.87 3.15
N ASP A 448 21.50 6.23 3.78
CA ASP A 448 21.17 7.64 3.97
C ASP A 448 21.82 8.19 5.24
N VAL A 449 22.73 9.13 5.04
CA VAL A 449 23.44 9.87 6.09
C VAL A 449 23.31 11.38 5.90
N THR A 450 22.48 11.81 4.96
CA THR A 450 22.34 13.22 4.59
C THR A 450 21.07 13.76 5.21
N PRO A 451 21.14 14.78 6.09
CA PRO A 451 19.92 15.38 6.61
C PRO A 451 19.18 16.15 5.51
N PRO A 452 17.86 16.33 5.67
CA PRO A 452 17.11 17.25 4.83
C PRO A 452 17.73 18.66 4.82
N ASP A 453 17.45 19.41 3.76
CA ASP A 453 17.91 20.78 3.62
C ASP A 453 17.47 21.69 4.79
N SER A 454 18.25 22.74 5.07
CA SER A 454 17.90 23.69 6.14
C SER A 454 16.69 24.54 5.75
N ILE A 455 15.75 24.69 6.68
CA ILE A 455 14.51 25.44 6.46
C ILE A 455 14.79 26.93 6.27
N ARG A 456 14.11 27.55 5.30
CA ARG A 456 14.21 28.98 4.98
C ARG A 456 12.86 29.69 5.05
N ASN A 457 12.90 31.02 5.12
CA ASN A 457 11.70 31.89 5.12
C ASN A 457 10.65 31.51 6.17
N PHE A 458 11.12 31.00 7.31
CA PHE A 458 10.26 30.70 8.44
C PHE A 458 9.62 32.00 8.93
N ARG A 459 8.32 31.96 9.22
CA ARG A 459 7.52 33.09 9.71
C ARG A 459 6.38 32.60 10.58
N ALA A 460 6.00 33.44 11.54
CA ALA A 460 4.87 33.22 12.43
C ALA A 460 3.86 34.35 12.25
N THR A 461 2.57 33.99 12.19
CA THR A 461 1.44 34.92 12.12
C THR A 461 0.49 34.62 13.26
N PHE A 462 0.33 35.61 14.15
CA PHE A 462 -0.61 35.53 15.24
C PHE A 462 -2.05 35.42 14.71
N ILE A 463 -2.79 34.41 15.19
CA ILE A 463 -4.22 34.26 14.93
C ILE A 463 -5.00 34.62 16.20
N SER A 464 -4.66 33.98 17.32
CA SER A 464 -5.21 34.28 18.65
C SER A 464 -4.25 33.86 19.76
N ASP A 465 -4.65 34.08 21.01
CA ASP A 465 -3.93 33.66 22.21
C ASP A 465 -3.58 32.17 22.29
N THR A 466 -4.32 31.32 21.57
CA THR A 466 -4.25 29.85 21.60
C THR A 466 -3.90 29.23 20.25
N PHE A 467 -3.83 30.05 19.18
CA PHE A 467 -3.58 29.60 17.80
C PHE A 467 -2.47 30.42 17.12
N MET A 468 -1.54 29.72 16.47
CA MET A 468 -0.44 30.33 15.72
C MET A 468 -0.33 29.70 14.34
N ALA A 469 -0.38 30.51 13.27
CA ALA A 469 -0.03 30.06 11.94
C ALA A 469 1.48 30.19 11.72
N LEU A 470 2.10 29.11 11.26
CA LEU A 470 3.51 29.06 10.90
C LEU A 470 3.65 28.73 9.43
N ALA A 471 4.65 29.32 8.77
CA ALA A 471 4.94 29.03 7.37
C ALA A 471 6.43 29.12 7.05
N TRP A 472 6.88 28.36 6.05
CA TRP A 472 8.29 28.24 5.62
C TRP A 472 8.38 27.93 4.12
N THR A 473 9.61 27.81 3.61
CA THR A 473 9.89 27.23 2.29
C THR A 473 10.14 25.73 2.45
N PRO A 474 9.45 24.85 1.69
CA PRO A 474 9.67 23.41 1.72
C PRO A 474 11.11 23.00 1.39
N VAL A 475 11.49 21.80 1.82
CA VAL A 475 12.80 21.19 1.57
C VAL A 475 12.67 20.01 0.62
N GLU A 476 13.79 19.57 0.03
CA GLU A 476 13.86 18.33 -0.73
C GLU A 476 14.70 17.31 0.04
N ASP A 477 14.16 16.10 0.22
CA ASP A 477 14.86 14.96 0.79
C ASP A 477 14.16 13.66 0.34
N THR A 478 14.92 12.71 -0.21
CA THR A 478 14.31 11.48 -0.76
C THR A 478 13.75 10.59 0.36
N ASN A 479 14.19 10.73 1.61
CA ASN A 479 13.69 9.98 2.75
C ASN A 479 12.99 10.87 3.77
N PHE A 480 12.51 12.05 3.38
CA PHE A 480 11.78 12.99 4.23
C PHE A 480 10.72 12.29 5.09
N LYS A 481 10.67 12.60 6.38
CA LYS A 481 9.68 12.04 7.31
C LYS A 481 8.72 13.08 7.83
N THR A 482 9.24 14.19 8.35
CA THR A 482 8.40 15.23 8.96
C THR A 482 9.11 16.56 9.10
N TYR A 483 8.34 17.63 9.08
CA TYR A 483 8.74 18.88 9.73
C TYR A 483 8.54 18.77 11.24
N LYS A 484 9.45 19.35 12.02
CA LYS A 484 9.39 19.49 13.48
C LYS A 484 9.42 20.97 13.84
N VAL A 485 8.35 21.46 14.44
CA VAL A 485 8.30 22.81 14.99
C VAL A 485 8.56 22.74 16.49
N TYR A 486 9.69 23.29 16.91
CA TYR A 486 10.04 23.46 18.31
C TYR A 486 9.50 24.78 18.82
N TYR A 487 8.92 24.79 20.01
CA TYR A 487 8.42 26.01 20.62
C TYR A 487 8.65 26.05 22.14
N ASP A 488 8.95 27.22 22.68
CA ASP A 488 9.18 27.41 24.11
C ASP A 488 9.03 28.89 24.51
N THR A 489 8.81 29.14 25.80
CA THR A 489 8.83 30.49 26.39
C THR A 489 10.26 31.03 26.54
N GLY A 490 11.24 30.12 26.66
CA GLY A 490 12.67 30.42 26.69
C GLY A 490 13.36 30.19 25.33
N PRO A 491 14.70 30.25 25.29
CA PRO A 491 15.46 29.78 24.13
C PRO A 491 15.15 28.32 23.82
N ILE A 492 15.01 28.00 22.54
CA ILE A 492 14.73 26.62 22.07
C ILE A 492 15.91 25.70 22.41
N THR A 493 15.59 24.54 22.97
CA THR A 493 16.54 23.46 23.29
C THR A 493 16.03 22.12 22.75
N GLN A 494 16.82 21.06 22.88
CA GLN A 494 16.41 19.70 22.50
C GLN A 494 15.26 19.16 23.37
N GLU A 495 15.03 19.75 24.55
CA GLU A 495 13.94 19.36 25.47
C GLU A 495 12.66 20.19 25.25
N SER A 496 12.70 21.18 24.34
CA SER A 496 11.53 22.01 24.07
C SER A 496 10.44 21.17 23.40
N PRO A 497 9.15 21.45 23.70
CA PRO A 497 8.02 20.82 23.03
C PRO A 497 8.13 20.86 21.50
N VAL A 498 7.72 19.76 20.87
CA VAL A 498 7.74 19.57 19.41
C VAL A 498 6.33 19.39 18.89
N TRP A 499 6.02 20.09 17.80
CA TRP A 499 4.84 19.89 16.98
C TRP A 499 5.26 19.27 15.64
N ASP A 500 4.79 18.06 15.35
CA ASP A 500 5.20 17.27 14.18
C ASP A 500 4.01 16.51 13.55
N PHE A 501 4.28 15.52 12.70
CA PHE A 501 3.26 14.72 12.03
C PHE A 501 2.26 14.04 12.98
N SER A 502 2.62 13.79 14.24
CA SER A 502 1.70 13.24 15.26
C SER A 502 0.65 14.25 15.69
N ASN A 503 0.92 15.56 15.51
CA ASN A 503 0.00 16.65 15.79
C ASN A 503 -0.75 17.12 14.53
N ASP A 504 -0.07 17.12 13.38
CA ASP A 504 -0.61 17.49 12.07
C ASP A 504 -0.02 16.58 10.99
N ALA A 505 -0.79 15.58 10.54
CA ALA A 505 -0.33 14.57 9.59
C ALA A 505 0.19 15.16 8.26
N HIS A 506 -0.25 16.36 7.87
CA HIS A 506 0.27 17.03 6.67
C HIS A 506 1.74 17.43 6.78
N LEU A 507 2.32 17.45 7.99
CA LEU A 507 3.75 17.70 8.16
C LEU A 507 4.63 16.55 7.66
N SER A 508 4.05 15.40 7.31
CA SER A 508 4.72 14.32 6.58
C SER A 508 4.85 14.59 5.07
N ASP A 509 4.08 15.53 4.50
CA ASP A 509 4.28 15.96 3.11
C ASP A 509 5.52 16.83 3.03
N MET A 510 6.52 16.36 2.30
CA MET A 510 7.76 17.11 2.03
C MET A 510 7.48 18.49 1.40
N ARG A 511 6.38 18.65 0.66
CA ARG A 511 5.98 19.91 0.01
C ARG A 511 5.20 20.84 0.94
N GLN A 512 4.87 20.40 2.16
CA GLN A 512 4.14 21.21 3.11
C GLN A 512 4.95 22.45 3.49
N SER A 513 4.28 23.60 3.45
CA SER A 513 4.91 24.91 3.69
C SER A 513 4.37 25.64 4.91
N SER A 514 3.47 25.02 5.67
CA SER A 514 2.79 25.66 6.80
C SER A 514 2.12 24.68 7.75
N THR A 515 1.83 25.13 8.97
CA THR A 515 0.94 24.44 9.91
C THR A 515 0.27 25.46 10.84
N VAL A 516 -0.75 25.04 11.58
CA VAL A 516 -1.40 25.84 12.62
C VAL A 516 -1.24 25.12 13.96
N LEU A 517 -0.43 25.69 14.85
CA LEU A 517 -0.31 25.22 16.23
C LEU A 517 -1.55 25.65 17.01
N GLN A 518 -2.04 24.73 17.83
CA GLN A 518 -3.27 24.91 18.62
C GLN A 518 -2.99 24.61 20.09
N ASN A 519 -3.87 25.07 20.98
CA ASN A 519 -3.77 24.85 22.42
C ASN A 519 -2.47 25.41 23.02
N LEU A 520 -1.99 26.53 22.49
CA LEU A 520 -0.81 27.22 23.01
C LEU A 520 -1.12 27.89 24.37
N PRO A 521 -0.11 28.05 25.26
CA PRO A 521 -0.28 28.80 26.49
C PRO A 521 -0.76 30.24 26.24
N GLU A 522 -1.88 30.61 26.85
CA GLU A 522 -2.49 31.94 26.69
C GLU A 522 -1.50 33.07 27.05
N LEU A 523 -1.52 34.14 26.25
CA LEU A 523 -0.85 35.43 26.52
C LEU A 523 0.65 35.34 26.82
N THR A 524 1.33 34.29 26.36
CA THR A 524 2.76 34.09 26.62
C THR A 524 3.56 34.18 25.32
N PRO A 525 4.57 35.08 25.21
CA PRO A 525 5.47 35.09 24.07
C PRO A 525 6.20 33.75 23.95
N LEU A 526 6.19 33.19 22.75
CA LEU A 526 6.85 31.93 22.42
C LEU A 526 7.91 32.16 21.36
N ASN A 527 9.07 31.55 21.56
CA ASN A 527 10.06 31.33 20.52
C ASN A 527 9.67 30.10 19.72
N PHE A 528 9.93 30.15 18.42
CA PHE A 528 9.72 29.06 17.49
C PHE A 528 10.97 28.83 16.67
N ARG A 529 11.23 27.56 16.36
CA ARG A 529 12.16 27.11 15.32
C ARG A 529 11.54 25.93 14.59
N VAL A 530 11.95 25.73 13.35
CA VAL A 530 11.54 24.58 12.56
C VAL A 530 12.75 23.84 11.99
N ALA A 531 12.69 22.52 11.98
CA ALA A 531 13.62 21.64 11.28
C ALA A 531 12.83 20.61 10.46
N ALA A 532 13.50 19.96 9.53
CA ALA A 532 13.05 18.74 8.89
C ALA A 532 13.87 17.53 9.38
N THR A 533 13.24 16.36 9.43
CA THR A 533 13.87 15.08 9.75
C THR A 533 13.49 14.05 8.70
N ASP A 534 14.40 13.17 8.35
CA ASP A 534 14.15 12.02 7.46
C ASP A 534 13.77 10.74 8.25
N HIS A 535 13.49 9.65 7.53
CA HIS A 535 13.17 8.36 8.12
C HIS A 535 14.38 7.65 8.75
N TYR A 536 15.60 8.09 8.47
CA TYR A 536 16.85 7.54 9.01
C TYR A 536 17.35 8.29 10.26
N GLY A 537 16.63 9.33 10.68
CA GLY A 537 16.92 10.11 11.88
C GLY A 537 17.91 11.26 11.65
N ASN A 538 18.26 11.57 10.42
CA ASN A 538 19.06 12.75 10.11
C ASN A 538 18.17 14.00 10.19
N GLU A 539 18.59 14.98 10.98
CA GLU A 539 17.84 16.22 11.20
C GLU A 539 18.60 17.41 10.59
N SER A 540 17.87 18.23 9.85
CA SER A 540 18.37 19.48 9.29
C SER A 540 18.81 20.45 10.39
N ILE A 541 19.63 21.45 10.04
CA ILE A 541 19.88 22.58 10.94
C ILE A 541 18.57 23.34 11.17
N THR A 542 18.21 23.54 12.45
CA THR A 542 17.03 24.34 12.82
C THR A 542 17.08 25.74 12.21
N SER A 543 15.92 26.24 11.80
CA SER A 543 15.75 27.60 11.29
C SER A 543 16.21 28.68 12.28
N ASP A 544 16.28 29.92 11.79
CA ASP A 544 16.34 31.08 12.65
C ASP A 544 15.18 31.10 13.65
N SER A 545 15.44 31.65 14.83
CA SER A 545 14.46 31.77 15.91
C SER A 545 13.48 32.89 15.60
N ILE A 546 12.20 32.62 15.77
CA ILE A 546 11.13 33.62 15.62
C ILE A 546 10.43 33.76 16.95
N LEU A 547 10.36 34.98 17.46
CA LEU A 547 9.52 35.30 18.61
C LEU A 547 8.15 35.69 18.09
N ASN A 548 7.09 35.02 18.55
CA ASN A 548 5.74 35.50 18.28
C ASN A 548 5.50 36.80 19.05
N TYR A 549 5.26 37.88 18.30
CA TYR A 549 4.74 39.11 18.83
C TYR A 549 3.21 38.97 18.97
N ILE A 550 2.73 38.77 20.19
CA ILE A 550 1.30 38.92 20.51
C ILE A 550 1.01 40.43 20.47
N PRO A 551 0.21 40.93 19.51
CA PRO A 551 -0.24 42.32 19.56
C PRO A 551 -1.01 42.53 20.87
N ASN A 552 -0.67 43.58 21.62
CA ASN A 552 -1.31 44.00 22.89
C ASN A 552 -0.87 43.28 24.19
N LEU A 553 0.44 43.14 24.44
CA LEU A 553 0.97 43.00 25.81
C LEU A 553 1.24 44.35 26.51
N GLU A 554 1.23 45.46 25.76
CA GLU A 554 1.22 46.81 26.34
C GLU A 554 -0.22 47.31 26.45
N ALA A 555 -0.53 48.01 27.57
CA ALA A 555 -1.83 48.66 27.74
C ALA A 555 -2.15 49.49 26.49
N PRO A 556 -3.38 49.44 25.96
CA PRO A 556 -3.71 50.13 24.72
C PRO A 556 -3.35 51.62 24.85
N ASP A 557 -2.56 52.13 23.90
CA ASP A 557 -2.36 53.56 23.76
C ASP A 557 -3.71 54.19 23.34
N ILE A 558 -4.44 54.72 24.32
CA ILE A 558 -5.72 55.39 24.06
C ILE A 558 -5.41 56.80 23.55
N TYR A 559 -5.50 56.98 22.24
CA TYR A 559 -5.45 58.31 21.62
C TYR A 559 -6.83 58.97 21.64
N HIS A 560 -6.99 60.00 22.46
CA HIS A 560 -8.20 60.84 22.44
C HIS A 560 -8.06 61.98 21.42
N ARG A 561 -8.96 62.05 20.45
CA ARG A 561 -9.11 63.22 19.56
C ARG A 561 -10.51 63.80 19.72
N MET A 562 -10.61 65.08 20.07
CA MET A 562 -11.90 65.76 20.14
C MET A 562 -12.41 66.03 18.71
N LEU A 563 -13.56 65.45 18.35
CA LEU A 563 -14.13 65.55 17.01
C LEU A 563 -14.99 66.81 16.78
N GLY A 564 -15.38 67.52 17.86
CA GLY A 564 -16.15 68.77 17.82
C GLY A 564 -17.41 68.74 18.69
N SER A 565 -18.20 69.81 18.63
CA SER A 565 -19.50 69.93 19.31
C SER A 565 -20.63 69.79 18.29
N TYR A 566 -21.57 68.85 18.52
CA TYR A 566 -22.69 68.60 17.61
C TYR A 566 -24.04 68.90 18.31
N PRO A 567 -25.03 69.50 17.61
CA PRO A 567 -26.38 69.61 18.14
C PRO A 567 -27.05 68.24 18.25
N LEU A 568 -27.74 67.99 19.37
CA LEU A 568 -28.43 66.72 19.69
C LEU A 568 -29.45 66.26 18.64
N GLU A 569 -29.94 67.18 17.81
CA GLU A 569 -30.99 66.98 16.81
C GLU A 569 -30.55 66.06 15.65
N ASN A 570 -29.25 65.79 15.49
CA ASN A 570 -28.67 65.01 14.39
C ASN A 570 -27.90 63.76 14.89
N TRP A 571 -28.36 63.13 15.97
CA TRP A 571 -27.71 61.94 16.54
C TRP A 571 -28.30 60.62 15.97
N PRO A 572 -27.47 59.63 15.59
CA PRO A 572 -26.01 59.62 15.62
C PRO A 572 -25.37 60.40 14.45
N PRO A 573 -24.26 61.14 14.67
CA PRO A 573 -23.54 61.78 13.59
C PRO A 573 -22.89 60.73 12.69
N GLN A 574 -22.97 60.92 11.36
CA GLN A 574 -22.11 60.18 10.44
C GLN A 574 -20.71 60.78 10.50
N ILE A 575 -19.77 60.04 11.09
CA ILE A 575 -18.36 60.45 11.21
C ILE A 575 -17.58 59.73 10.11
N MET A 576 -17.13 60.47 9.11
CA MET A 576 -16.21 59.98 8.08
C MET A 576 -14.77 60.34 8.51
N LEU A 577 -13.91 59.34 8.71
CA LEU A 577 -12.48 59.60 8.94
C LEU A 577 -11.79 59.74 7.57
N GLU A 578 -11.48 60.97 7.17
CA GLU A 578 -10.69 61.23 5.97
C GLU A 578 -9.18 61.20 6.30
N ASN A 579 -8.43 60.38 5.56
CA ASN A 579 -6.96 60.31 5.53
C ASN A 579 -6.25 60.01 6.86
N THR A 580 -6.33 58.77 7.31
CA THR A 580 -5.27 58.18 8.16
C THR A 580 -4.53 57.11 7.35
N SER A 581 -3.38 57.49 6.79
CA SER A 581 -2.43 56.52 6.27
C SER A 581 -1.97 55.59 7.40
N VAL A 582 -2.33 54.31 7.29
CA VAL A 582 -1.76 53.16 8.01
C VAL A 582 -1.76 53.29 9.54
N ILE A 583 -2.94 53.14 10.15
CA ILE A 583 -3.08 52.65 11.53
C ILE A 583 -4.28 51.70 11.50
N ASP A 584 -4.04 50.39 11.68
CA ASP A 584 -5.10 49.41 11.92
C ASP A 584 -5.63 49.63 13.34
N PHE A 585 -6.92 49.91 13.47
CA PHE A 585 -7.58 50.02 14.77
C PHE A 585 -8.36 48.73 15.04
N ASP A 586 -8.08 48.07 16.17
CA ASP A 586 -8.82 46.86 16.59
C ASP A 586 -10.28 47.17 16.97
N SER A 587 -10.55 48.39 17.48
CA SER A 587 -11.90 48.88 17.76
C SER A 587 -11.94 50.42 17.77
N VAL A 588 -13.07 51.00 17.34
CA VAL A 588 -13.32 52.44 17.42
C VAL A 588 -14.61 52.66 18.20
N TRP A 589 -14.58 53.58 19.17
CA TRP A 589 -15.77 53.96 19.95
C TRP A 589 -15.81 55.47 20.15
N VAL A 590 -17.02 56.00 20.32
CA VAL A 590 -17.24 57.41 20.64
C VAL A 590 -17.86 57.50 22.03
N GLN A 591 -17.27 58.33 22.89
CA GLN A 591 -17.86 58.67 24.19
C GLN A 591 -18.38 60.10 24.14
N VAL A 592 -19.64 60.25 24.53
CA VAL A 592 -20.36 61.52 24.46
C VAL A 592 -20.41 62.11 25.85
N PHE A 593 -20.18 63.42 25.93
CA PHE A 593 -20.31 64.19 27.16
C PHE A 593 -21.37 65.26 26.95
N ASN A 594 -22.13 65.59 28.00
CA ASN A 594 -22.96 66.79 27.98
C ASN A 594 -22.06 68.05 28.12
N SER A 595 -22.66 69.25 28.07
CA SER A 595 -21.93 70.50 28.15
C SER A 595 -21.23 70.77 29.49
N ASP A 596 -21.55 70.01 30.55
CA ASP A 596 -20.88 70.10 31.85
C ASP A 596 -19.78 69.04 32.06
N GLY A 597 -19.52 68.20 31.05
CA GLY A 597 -18.47 67.18 31.07
C GLY A 597 -18.90 65.84 31.67
N THR A 598 -20.18 65.65 31.99
CA THR A 598 -20.73 64.36 32.43
C THR A 598 -20.87 63.41 31.22
N PRO A 599 -20.34 62.16 31.31
CA PRO A 599 -20.49 61.18 30.24
C PRO A 599 -21.95 60.75 30.10
N LEU A 600 -22.47 60.83 28.87
CA LEU A 600 -23.83 60.44 28.50
C LEU A 600 -23.90 58.99 27.99
N GLY A 601 -22.78 58.44 27.50
CA GLY A 601 -22.70 57.07 27.01
C GLY A 601 -21.48 56.83 26.13
N ARG A 602 -21.14 55.55 25.94
CA ARG A 602 -20.15 55.06 24.98
C ARG A 602 -20.87 54.26 23.91
N TYR A 603 -20.52 54.50 22.66
CA TYR A 603 -21.08 53.80 21.50
C TYR A 603 -19.93 53.24 20.67
N ASP A 604 -19.90 51.93 20.53
CA ASP A 604 -18.93 51.26 19.65
C ASP A 604 -19.36 51.46 18.19
N LEU A 605 -18.41 51.74 17.31
CA LEU A 605 -18.65 51.90 15.88
C LEU A 605 -18.37 50.58 15.18
N GLU A 606 -19.30 50.09 14.36
CA GLU A 606 -19.10 48.82 13.67
C GLU A 606 -18.05 48.93 12.54
N PRO A 607 -17.19 47.90 12.33
CA PRO A 607 -16.07 47.98 11.38
C PRO A 607 -16.45 48.02 9.89
N TYR A 608 -17.72 47.87 9.53
CA TYR A 608 -18.15 47.69 8.14
C TYR A 608 -18.46 49.02 7.43
N SER A 609 -17.42 49.71 6.94
CA SER A 609 -17.47 50.48 5.67
C SER A 609 -16.11 51.03 5.21
N TRP A 610 -15.02 50.28 5.40
CA TRP A 610 -13.74 50.61 4.73
C TRP A 610 -13.63 49.87 3.40
N THR A 611 -14.44 50.27 2.42
CA THR A 611 -14.25 49.78 1.04
C THR A 611 -12.97 50.37 0.47
N ARG A 612 -11.96 49.52 0.34
CA ARG A 612 -10.72 49.74 -0.41
C ARG A 612 -11.07 49.99 -1.89
N TRP A 613 -11.14 51.25 -2.32
CA TRP A 613 -10.99 51.60 -3.73
C TRP A 613 -9.49 51.63 -4.06
N ILE A 614 -8.99 50.57 -4.71
CA ILE A 614 -7.73 50.67 -5.46
C ILE A 614 -8.12 51.13 -6.86
N GLY A 615 -7.82 52.38 -7.19
CA GLY A 615 -7.97 52.96 -8.52
C GLY A 615 -6.62 53.36 -9.09
N THR A 616 -6.33 52.77 -10.27
CA THR A 616 -5.17 52.87 -11.20
C THR A 616 -3.83 52.30 -10.74
#